data_AF-A0A0L0QQ22-F1
#
_entry.id   AF-A0A0L0QQ22-F1
#
_cell.length_a   1.000
_cell.length_b   1.000
_cell.length_c   1.000
_cell.angle_alpha   90.00
_cell.angle_beta   90.00
_cell.angle_gamma   90.00
#
_symmetry.space_group_name_H-M   'P 1'
#
loop_
_entity.id
_entity.type
_entity.pdbx_description
1 polymer ?
#
loop_
_entity_poly.entity_id
_entity_poly.type
_entity_poly.pdbx_seq_one_letter_code
_entity_poly.pdbx_strand_id
1 'polypeptide(L)'
;MKLVGIVGSNAELSYNRILLKYIAKQFNHLFEMEVIEIKDLPLFNQSDDQTNSPAIQRINNKIMHADGVIIATPEHNHTIPAGLKSLIEWLSFKIHPLENKPVMIVGASYYAQGSSRAQLHLRQILDAPGVNAIVMPGNEFLLGKVKEAFDEQGNLKDQGTQKFLESTLQKFVRFVNVVAVLEGPKKPADPEDLHATGKIDTTIDGVDMAAEDWVEKAAEIVGAVEGKTYVKLDRGILTVDQLNYFLASMPMELTYADSNNQFLYYNHTLPAEEMLASRTPGQVGNPLANCHPPKSLKNVEWVIQQLRSGATDAVRVHVPTHGPDKYVVHNYQAMHDEAGNYVGINEYILDFKPIIDWYLKQTGQKLVGDVDAVSGASANDNHDVDGVSGATANDGGYKNVDTVSSTSVNHQK
;
A
#
# COMPACT_ATOMS: atom_id res chain seq x y z
N MET A 1 -2.98 11.62 1.32
CA MET A 1 -4.17 10.93 0.78
C MET A 1 -3.74 10.14 -0.43
N LYS A 2 -4.01 8.83 -0.44
CA LYS A 2 -3.66 7.91 -1.53
C LYS A 2 -4.93 7.50 -2.26
N LEU A 3 -4.98 7.73 -3.58
CA LEU A 3 -6.09 7.35 -4.44
C LEU A 3 -5.65 6.30 -5.46
N VAL A 4 -6.60 5.52 -5.94
CA VAL A 4 -6.42 4.60 -7.07
C VAL A 4 -7.25 5.07 -8.25
N GLY A 5 -6.63 5.21 -9.42
CA GLY A 5 -7.28 5.50 -10.70
C GLY A 5 -7.46 4.23 -11.53
N ILE A 6 -8.69 3.79 -11.77
CA ILE A 6 -8.97 2.58 -12.59
C ILE A 6 -9.29 2.98 -14.03
N VAL A 7 -8.48 2.49 -14.97
CA VAL A 7 -8.73 2.66 -16.41
C VAL A 7 -9.86 1.74 -16.81
N GLY A 8 -11.05 2.28 -17.12
CA GLY A 8 -12.23 1.51 -17.50
C GLY A 8 -12.21 0.90 -18.90
N SER A 9 -11.05 0.74 -19.53
CA SER A 9 -10.90 0.20 -20.88
C SER A 9 -9.69 -0.72 -20.99
N ASN A 10 -9.86 -1.86 -21.65
CA ASN A 10 -8.79 -2.78 -22.00
C ASN A 10 -8.16 -2.50 -23.38
N ALA A 11 -8.47 -1.37 -24.01
CA ALA A 11 -7.89 -1.02 -25.30
C ALA A 11 -6.41 -0.56 -25.17
N GLU A 12 -5.60 -0.86 -26.18
CA GLU A 12 -4.21 -0.39 -26.31
C GLU A 12 -4.14 1.14 -26.22
N LEU A 13 -5.00 1.82 -26.98
CA LEU A 13 -5.20 3.26 -26.90
C LEU A 13 -6.47 3.54 -26.10
N SER A 14 -6.31 4.08 -24.90
CA SER A 14 -7.42 4.53 -24.06
C SER A 14 -7.25 6.00 -23.72
N TYR A 15 -8.20 6.84 -24.15
CA TYR A 15 -8.22 8.24 -23.71
C TYR A 15 -8.55 8.41 -22.22
N ASN A 16 -9.19 7.41 -21.61
CA ASN A 16 -9.45 7.38 -20.17
C ASN A 16 -8.17 7.11 -19.38
N ARG A 17 -7.23 6.34 -19.96
CA ARG A 17 -5.86 6.20 -19.43
C ARG A 17 -5.09 7.51 -19.50
N ILE A 18 -5.17 8.21 -20.64
CA ILE A 18 -4.54 9.54 -20.79
C ILE A 18 -5.12 10.51 -19.76
N LEU A 19 -6.45 10.53 -19.59
CA LEU A 19 -7.12 11.36 -18.58
C LEU A 19 -6.63 11.06 -17.16
N LEU A 20 -6.56 9.79 -16.75
CA LEU A 20 -6.06 9.42 -15.41
C LEU A 20 -4.58 9.77 -15.21
N LYS A 21 -3.73 9.53 -16.22
CA LYS A 21 -2.31 9.92 -16.16
C LYS A 21 -2.14 11.43 -16.06
N TYR A 22 -2.96 12.20 -16.79
CA TYR A 22 -3.01 13.65 -16.66
C TYR A 22 -3.43 14.06 -15.25
N ILE A 23 -4.48 13.45 -14.68
CA ILE A 23 -4.94 13.75 -13.32
C ILE A 23 -3.82 13.47 -12.30
N ALA A 24 -3.19 12.30 -12.36
CA ALA A 24 -2.13 11.89 -11.44
C ALA A 24 -0.93 12.85 -11.49
N LYS A 25 -0.55 13.28 -12.69
CA LYS A 25 0.58 14.19 -12.90
C LYS A 25 0.26 15.62 -12.45
N GLN A 26 -0.86 16.18 -12.92
CA GLN A 26 -1.15 17.60 -12.76
C GLN A 26 -1.66 17.95 -11.36
N PHE A 27 -2.36 17.03 -10.70
CA PHE A 27 -2.99 17.27 -9.40
C PHE A 27 -2.31 16.51 -8.25
N ASN A 28 -1.02 16.19 -8.39
CA ASN A 28 -0.22 15.51 -7.36
C ASN A 28 -0.12 16.29 -6.03
N HIS A 29 -0.38 17.60 -6.06
CA HIS A 29 -0.43 18.47 -4.89
C HIS A 29 -1.72 18.28 -4.07
N LEU A 30 -2.78 17.69 -4.66
CA LEU A 30 -4.03 17.39 -3.96
C LEU A 30 -4.00 15.99 -3.33
N PHE A 31 -3.38 15.03 -4.01
CA PHE A 31 -3.31 13.62 -3.60
C PHE A 31 -2.23 12.88 -4.37
N GLU A 32 -1.78 11.75 -3.84
CA GLU A 32 -1.04 10.75 -4.59
C GLU A 32 -2.04 9.82 -5.29
N MET A 33 -1.85 9.56 -6.58
CA MET A 33 -2.72 8.63 -7.32
C MET A 33 -1.90 7.60 -8.11
N GLU A 34 -2.20 6.33 -7.87
CA GLU A 34 -1.70 5.23 -8.67
C GLU A 34 -2.73 4.83 -9.75
N VAL A 35 -2.30 4.71 -11.02
CA VAL A 35 -3.17 4.31 -12.12
C VAL A 35 -3.06 2.81 -12.38
N ILE A 36 -4.21 2.13 -12.36
CA ILE A 36 -4.34 0.68 -12.56
C ILE A 36 -4.96 0.39 -13.94
N GLU A 37 -4.35 -0.53 -14.67
CA GLU A 37 -4.84 -1.07 -15.93
C GLU A 37 -5.73 -2.30 -15.73
N ILE A 38 -6.73 -2.46 -16.60
CA ILE A 38 -7.61 -3.64 -16.62
C ILE A 38 -7.38 -4.54 -17.85
N LYS A 39 -6.40 -4.19 -18.69
CA LYS A 39 -6.21 -4.78 -20.01
C LYS A 39 -5.94 -6.28 -19.96
N ASP A 40 -5.10 -6.70 -19.01
CA ASP A 40 -4.56 -8.06 -18.93
C ASP A 40 -5.29 -8.93 -17.88
N LEU A 41 -6.47 -8.50 -17.45
CA LEU A 41 -7.26 -9.24 -16.48
C LEU A 41 -8.08 -10.35 -17.15
N PRO A 42 -8.22 -11.53 -16.51
CA PRO A 42 -9.11 -12.56 -16.98
C PRO A 42 -10.56 -12.06 -16.98
N LEU A 43 -11.34 -12.45 -17.98
CA LEU A 43 -12.78 -12.22 -17.96
C LEU A 43 -13.38 -13.01 -16.79
N PHE A 44 -14.31 -12.40 -16.07
CA PHE A 44 -14.97 -13.03 -14.94
C PHE A 44 -15.71 -14.30 -15.37
N ASN A 45 -15.42 -15.39 -14.68
CA ASN A 45 -16.09 -16.67 -14.83
C ASN A 45 -16.20 -17.32 -13.45
N GLN A 46 -17.42 -17.39 -12.90
CA GLN A 46 -17.66 -17.92 -11.57
C GLN A 46 -17.18 -19.37 -11.38
N SER A 47 -17.20 -20.18 -12.44
CA SER A 47 -16.76 -21.58 -12.39
C SER A 47 -15.24 -21.74 -12.45
N ASP A 48 -14.52 -20.71 -12.86
CA ASP A 48 -13.06 -20.64 -12.91
C ASP A 48 -12.59 -19.54 -11.96
N ASP A 49 -12.63 -19.84 -10.66
CA ASP A 49 -12.35 -18.85 -9.62
C ASP A 49 -10.86 -18.46 -9.58
N GLN A 50 -10.58 -17.27 -10.12
CA GLN A 50 -9.26 -16.63 -10.11
C GLN A 50 -9.17 -15.48 -9.10
N THR A 51 -10.03 -15.45 -8.08
CA THR A 51 -10.01 -14.39 -7.05
C THR A 51 -8.65 -14.28 -6.37
N ASN A 52 -7.99 -15.40 -6.10
CA ASN A 52 -6.67 -15.45 -5.47
C ASN A 52 -5.50 -15.32 -6.46
N SER A 53 -5.79 -15.04 -7.73
CA SER A 53 -4.74 -14.83 -8.72
C SER A 53 -3.93 -13.55 -8.43
N PRO A 54 -2.65 -13.51 -8.83
CA PRO A 54 -1.76 -12.35 -8.63
C PRO A 54 -2.38 -11.04 -9.11
N ALA A 55 -3.02 -11.10 -10.27
CA ALA A 55 -3.55 -9.93 -10.96
C ALA A 55 -4.76 -9.35 -10.21
N ILE A 56 -5.67 -10.21 -9.75
CA ILE A 56 -6.86 -9.77 -9.00
C ILE A 56 -6.49 -9.30 -7.60
N GLN A 57 -5.64 -10.05 -6.89
CA GLN A 57 -5.20 -9.66 -5.54
C GLN A 57 -4.39 -8.36 -5.53
N ARG A 58 -3.56 -8.11 -6.56
CA ARG A 58 -2.85 -6.83 -6.69
C ARG A 58 -3.81 -5.64 -6.75
N ILE A 59 -4.92 -5.77 -7.49
CA ILE A 59 -5.92 -4.69 -7.59
C ILE A 59 -6.72 -4.58 -6.29
N ASN A 60 -7.15 -5.71 -5.74
CA ASN A 60 -7.83 -5.80 -4.44
C ASN A 60 -7.05 -5.03 -3.37
N ASN A 61 -5.78 -5.37 -3.18
CA ASN A 61 -4.91 -4.78 -2.19
C ASN A 61 -4.72 -3.29 -2.41
N LYS A 62 -4.51 -2.84 -3.66
CA LYS A 62 -4.40 -1.41 -3.96
C LYS A 62 -5.65 -0.63 -3.59
N ILE A 63 -6.84 -1.17 -3.88
CA ILE A 63 -8.11 -0.52 -3.54
C ILE A 63 -8.34 -0.52 -2.02
N MET A 64 -8.06 -1.63 -1.33
CA MET A 64 -8.19 -1.73 0.13
C MET A 64 -7.37 -0.65 0.84
N HIS A 65 -6.15 -0.40 0.39
CA HIS A 65 -5.23 0.59 0.98
C HIS A 65 -5.43 2.02 0.48
N ALA A 66 -6.23 2.23 -0.57
CA ALA A 66 -6.57 3.57 -1.04
C ALA A 66 -7.61 4.22 -0.12
N ASP A 67 -7.49 5.54 0.05
CA ASP A 67 -8.50 6.36 0.74
C ASP A 67 -9.75 6.55 -0.15
N GLY A 68 -9.59 6.46 -1.47
CA GLY A 68 -10.69 6.54 -2.44
C GLY A 68 -10.27 6.09 -3.83
N VAL A 69 -11.26 5.90 -4.71
CA VAL A 69 -11.05 5.40 -6.08
C VAL A 69 -11.62 6.39 -7.10
N ILE A 70 -10.89 6.61 -8.18
CA ILE A 70 -11.38 7.32 -9.37
C ILE A 70 -11.51 6.31 -10.52
N ILE A 71 -12.71 6.10 -11.04
CA ILE A 71 -12.92 5.20 -12.19
C ILE A 71 -13.13 6.04 -13.45
N ALA A 72 -12.26 5.85 -14.45
CA ALA A 72 -12.36 6.53 -15.74
C ALA A 72 -12.99 5.63 -16.80
N THR A 73 -14.26 5.83 -17.13
CA THR A 73 -15.00 4.97 -18.06
C THR A 73 -15.27 5.65 -19.41
N PRO A 74 -14.96 5.01 -20.56
CA PRO A 74 -15.58 5.39 -21.82
C PRO A 74 -17.05 4.93 -21.85
N GLU A 75 -17.76 5.31 -22.92
CA GLU A 75 -19.14 4.84 -23.17
C GLU A 75 -19.16 3.93 -24.40
N HIS A 76 -19.60 2.69 -24.20
CA HIS A 76 -19.80 1.69 -25.26
C HIS A 76 -21.28 1.37 -25.32
N ASN A 77 -21.97 1.67 -26.44
CA ASN A 77 -23.38 1.34 -26.64
C ASN A 77 -24.29 1.77 -25.46
N HIS A 78 -24.08 2.98 -24.95
CA HIS A 78 -24.82 3.56 -23.81
C HIS A 78 -24.60 2.85 -22.45
N THR A 79 -23.50 2.12 -22.31
CA THR A 79 -23.10 1.46 -21.06
C THR A 79 -21.60 1.53 -20.83
N ILE A 80 -21.16 1.07 -19.66
CA ILE A 80 -19.75 0.80 -19.36
C ILE A 80 -19.18 -0.33 -20.23
N PRO A 81 -17.86 -0.36 -20.46
CA PRO A 81 -17.23 -1.46 -21.17
C PRO A 81 -17.33 -2.80 -20.44
N ALA A 82 -17.39 -3.90 -21.20
CA ALA A 82 -17.45 -5.26 -20.66
C ALA A 82 -16.27 -5.58 -19.73
N GLY A 83 -15.05 -5.14 -20.07
CA GLY A 83 -13.87 -5.35 -19.23
C GLY A 83 -13.97 -4.65 -17.87
N LEU A 84 -14.55 -3.44 -17.81
CA LEU A 84 -14.78 -2.75 -16.54
C LEU A 84 -15.83 -3.49 -15.69
N LYS A 85 -16.93 -3.93 -16.31
CA LYS A 85 -17.94 -4.73 -15.57
C LYS A 85 -17.32 -6.02 -15.03
N SER A 86 -16.51 -6.70 -15.84
CA SER A 86 -15.81 -7.92 -15.46
C SER A 86 -14.87 -7.72 -14.27
N LEU A 87 -14.12 -6.61 -14.22
CA LEU A 87 -13.32 -6.29 -13.03
C LEU A 87 -14.22 -6.15 -11.80
N ILE A 88 -15.34 -5.42 -11.92
CA ILE A 88 -16.26 -5.23 -10.79
C ILE A 88 -16.79 -6.57 -10.29
N GLU A 89 -17.12 -7.52 -11.18
CA GLU A 89 -17.52 -8.89 -10.75
C GLU A 89 -16.45 -9.58 -9.90
N TRP A 90 -15.18 -9.52 -10.32
CA TRP A 90 -14.08 -10.06 -9.50
C TRP A 90 -14.00 -9.41 -8.12
N LEU A 91 -14.20 -8.09 -8.06
CA LEU A 91 -14.16 -7.28 -6.84
C LEU A 91 -15.47 -7.28 -6.03
N SER A 92 -16.45 -8.11 -6.40
CA SER A 92 -17.71 -8.27 -5.67
C SER A 92 -18.14 -9.72 -5.51
N PHE A 93 -17.31 -10.68 -5.93
CA PHE A 93 -17.64 -12.11 -5.86
C PHE A 93 -17.27 -12.73 -4.51
N LYS A 94 -15.97 -12.79 -4.18
CA LYS A 94 -15.44 -13.34 -2.92
C LYS A 94 -14.62 -12.34 -2.10
N ILE A 95 -14.27 -11.23 -2.71
CA ILE A 95 -13.61 -10.07 -2.11
C ILE A 95 -14.46 -8.83 -2.40
N HIS A 96 -14.42 -7.84 -1.52
CA HIS A 96 -15.28 -6.66 -1.60
C HIS A 96 -14.53 -5.34 -1.33
N PRO A 97 -13.42 -5.04 -2.03
CA PRO A 97 -12.60 -3.89 -1.70
C PRO A 97 -13.25 -2.52 -1.98
N LEU A 98 -14.34 -2.52 -2.76
CA LEU A 98 -15.12 -1.31 -3.04
C LEU A 98 -16.19 -1.04 -1.97
N GLU A 99 -16.43 -1.95 -1.04
CA GLU A 99 -17.41 -1.75 0.04
C GLU A 99 -17.01 -0.55 0.89
N ASN A 100 -17.98 0.36 1.06
CA ASN A 100 -17.84 1.66 1.72
C ASN A 100 -16.71 2.56 1.16
N LYS A 101 -16.13 2.21 0.01
CA LYS A 101 -15.04 2.97 -0.59
C LYS A 101 -15.61 4.24 -1.22
N PRO A 102 -15.05 5.44 -0.95
CA PRO A 102 -15.41 6.64 -1.68
C PRO A 102 -15.00 6.51 -3.16
N VAL A 103 -15.94 6.69 -4.08
CA VAL A 103 -15.68 6.59 -5.53
C VAL A 103 -16.07 7.87 -6.27
N MET A 104 -15.19 8.35 -7.14
CA MET A 104 -15.49 9.35 -8.16
C MET A 104 -15.48 8.69 -9.54
N ILE A 105 -16.44 9.06 -10.38
CA ILE A 105 -16.47 8.62 -11.77
C ILE A 105 -16.06 9.80 -12.64
N VAL A 106 -15.11 9.55 -13.55
CA VAL A 106 -14.77 10.45 -14.64
C VAL A 106 -14.89 9.69 -15.95
N GLY A 107 -14.85 10.38 -17.07
CA GLY A 107 -14.77 9.67 -18.32
C GLY A 107 -14.65 10.54 -19.53
N ALA A 108 -14.00 9.98 -20.55
CA ALA A 108 -13.79 10.62 -21.82
C ALA A 108 -14.36 9.79 -22.97
N SER A 109 -15.00 10.47 -23.93
CA SER A 109 -15.68 9.85 -25.08
C SER A 109 -15.50 10.69 -26.36
N TYR A 110 -15.81 10.08 -27.50
CA TYR A 110 -15.59 10.67 -28.83
C TYR A 110 -16.55 11.82 -29.14
N TYR A 111 -17.77 11.78 -28.63
CA TYR A 111 -18.81 12.74 -28.98
C TYR A 111 -19.08 13.74 -27.85
N ALA A 112 -19.86 14.78 -28.14
CA ALA A 112 -20.04 15.93 -27.26
C ALA A 112 -20.68 15.58 -25.89
N GLN A 113 -21.45 14.50 -25.81
CA GLN A 113 -22.13 14.07 -24.58
C GLN A 113 -21.16 13.46 -23.53
N GLY A 114 -19.88 13.26 -23.88
CA GLY A 114 -18.94 12.58 -23.02
C GLY A 114 -19.38 11.15 -22.72
N SER A 115 -19.21 10.72 -21.47
CA SER A 115 -19.51 9.35 -21.00
C SER A 115 -20.81 9.28 -20.17
N SER A 116 -21.72 10.25 -20.32
CA SER A 116 -22.86 10.47 -19.40
C SER A 116 -23.68 9.21 -19.09
N ARG A 117 -24.03 8.38 -20.10
CA ARG A 117 -24.89 7.20 -19.87
C ARG A 117 -24.09 6.08 -19.22
N ALA A 118 -22.84 5.91 -19.62
CA ALA A 118 -21.95 4.97 -18.95
C ALA A 118 -21.71 5.33 -17.48
N GLN A 119 -21.53 6.61 -17.15
CA GLN A 119 -21.35 7.03 -15.74
C GLN A 119 -22.60 6.79 -14.89
N LEU A 120 -23.79 7.08 -15.43
CA LEU A 120 -25.05 6.78 -14.74
C LEU A 120 -25.22 5.28 -14.50
N HIS A 121 -24.96 4.45 -15.52
CA HIS A 121 -25.05 3.01 -15.36
C HIS A 121 -23.98 2.46 -14.40
N LEU A 122 -22.74 2.98 -14.47
CA LEU A 122 -21.67 2.61 -13.53
C LEU A 122 -22.07 2.93 -12.09
N ARG A 123 -22.68 4.09 -11.85
CA ARG A 123 -23.16 4.49 -10.52
C ARG A 123 -24.17 3.49 -9.97
N GLN A 124 -25.12 3.04 -10.79
CA GLN A 124 -26.08 2.01 -10.40
C GLN A 124 -25.41 0.67 -10.06
N ILE A 125 -24.37 0.29 -10.82
CA ILE A 125 -23.61 -0.93 -10.55
C ILE A 125 -22.83 -0.83 -9.24
N LEU A 126 -22.19 0.31 -8.99
CA LEU A 126 -21.39 0.56 -7.79
C LEU A 126 -22.24 0.62 -6.50
N ASP A 127 -23.50 1.05 -6.62
CA ASP A 127 -24.50 1.11 -5.53
C ASP A 127 -25.13 -0.27 -5.23
N ALA A 128 -24.91 -1.28 -6.09
CA ALA A 128 -25.53 -2.59 -5.93
C ALA A 128 -25.02 -3.34 -4.68
N PRO A 129 -25.88 -4.14 -4.01
CA PRO A 129 -25.46 -5.02 -2.91
C PRO A 129 -24.30 -5.92 -3.32
N GLY A 130 -23.27 -5.98 -2.48
CA GLY A 130 -22.03 -6.73 -2.74
C GLY A 130 -20.94 -5.90 -3.41
N VAL A 131 -21.25 -4.75 -4.00
CA VAL A 131 -20.24 -3.72 -4.33
C VAL A 131 -20.22 -2.64 -3.25
N ASN A 132 -21.40 -2.11 -2.88
CA ASN A 132 -21.59 -1.17 -1.76
C ASN A 132 -20.63 0.02 -1.74
N ALA A 133 -20.26 0.57 -2.90
CA ALA A 133 -19.37 1.71 -2.96
C ALA A 133 -20.10 3.02 -2.68
N ILE A 134 -19.43 3.96 -2.00
CA ILE A 134 -19.99 5.28 -1.70
C ILE A 134 -19.61 6.24 -2.84
N VAL A 135 -20.47 6.33 -3.86
CA VAL A 135 -20.16 7.12 -5.07
C VAL A 135 -20.52 8.60 -4.89
N MET A 136 -19.56 9.50 -5.12
CA MET A 136 -19.75 10.95 -4.98
C MET A 136 -20.90 11.46 -5.86
N PRO A 137 -21.95 12.10 -5.30
CA PRO A 137 -23.09 12.60 -6.06
C PRO A 137 -22.81 13.97 -6.71
N GLY A 138 -23.53 14.25 -7.80
CA GLY A 138 -23.70 15.60 -8.37
C GLY A 138 -22.46 16.28 -8.99
N ASN A 139 -21.32 15.60 -9.05
CA ASN A 139 -20.06 16.17 -9.51
C ASN A 139 -19.45 15.25 -10.58
N GLU A 140 -19.93 15.39 -11.81
CA GLU A 140 -19.57 14.55 -12.95
C GLU A 140 -18.56 15.24 -13.86
N PHE A 141 -17.49 14.53 -14.21
CA PHE A 141 -16.54 14.99 -15.23
C PHE A 141 -16.75 14.20 -16.53
N LEU A 142 -17.39 14.85 -17.50
CA LEU A 142 -17.83 14.28 -18.78
C LEU A 142 -17.04 14.90 -19.93
N LEU A 143 -15.85 14.36 -20.24
CA LEU A 143 -15.02 14.89 -21.32
C LEU A 143 -15.53 14.41 -22.69
N GLY A 144 -16.17 15.30 -23.43
CA GLY A 144 -16.54 15.07 -24.83
C GLY A 144 -15.41 15.36 -25.82
N LYS A 145 -15.58 14.93 -27.08
CA LYS A 145 -14.67 15.22 -28.21
C LYS A 145 -13.20 14.91 -27.89
N VAL A 146 -12.95 13.79 -27.20
CA VAL A 146 -11.64 13.54 -26.58
C VAL A 146 -10.46 13.47 -27.56
N LYS A 147 -10.71 13.15 -28.83
CA LYS A 147 -9.67 13.13 -29.88
C LYS A 147 -8.99 14.48 -30.09
N GLU A 148 -9.67 15.57 -29.73
CA GLU A 148 -9.18 16.94 -29.88
C GLU A 148 -8.70 17.53 -28.53
N ALA A 149 -9.12 16.93 -27.41
CA ALA A 149 -9.01 17.50 -26.07
C ALA A 149 -7.57 17.52 -25.51
N PHE A 150 -6.71 16.59 -25.93
CA PHE A 150 -5.36 16.43 -25.43
C PHE A 150 -4.30 16.92 -26.43
N ASP A 151 -3.21 17.48 -25.92
CA ASP A 151 -1.98 17.73 -26.68
C ASP A 151 -1.13 16.45 -26.85
N GLU A 152 0.02 16.56 -27.53
CA GLU A 152 0.92 15.44 -27.78
C GLU A 152 1.59 14.89 -26.51
N GLN A 153 1.62 15.68 -25.44
CA GLN A 153 2.16 15.30 -24.12
C GLN A 153 1.07 14.75 -23.19
N GLY A 154 -0.17 14.62 -23.67
CA GLY A 154 -1.30 14.11 -22.91
C GLY A 154 -1.91 15.10 -21.93
N ASN A 155 -1.68 16.41 -22.09
CA ASN A 155 -2.31 17.44 -21.27
C ASN A 155 -3.60 17.94 -21.90
N LEU A 156 -4.61 18.28 -21.07
CA LEU A 156 -5.83 18.93 -21.55
C LEU A 156 -5.52 20.32 -22.10
N LYS A 157 -6.00 20.63 -23.30
CA LYS A 157 -5.75 21.94 -23.96
C LYS A 157 -6.58 23.08 -23.37
N ASP A 158 -7.84 22.81 -23.04
CA ASP A 158 -8.79 23.84 -22.63
C ASP A 158 -8.68 24.20 -21.14
N GLN A 159 -8.33 25.44 -20.82
CA GLN A 159 -8.16 25.90 -19.44
C GLN A 159 -9.45 25.87 -18.62
N GLY A 160 -10.62 26.09 -19.24
CA GLY A 160 -11.91 26.00 -18.55
C GLY A 160 -12.18 24.58 -18.04
N THR A 161 -11.92 23.60 -18.90
CA THR A 161 -12.03 22.17 -18.60
C THR A 161 -11.05 21.77 -17.50
N GLN A 162 -9.80 22.25 -17.54
CA GLN A 162 -8.82 22.02 -16.47
C GLN A 162 -9.32 22.53 -15.12
N LYS A 163 -9.81 23.78 -15.05
CA LYS A 163 -10.36 24.38 -13.82
C LYS A 163 -11.59 23.63 -13.30
N PHE A 164 -12.47 23.18 -14.20
CA PHE A 164 -13.64 22.41 -13.82
C PHE A 164 -13.26 21.04 -13.24
N LEU A 165 -12.30 20.35 -13.88
CA LEU A 165 -11.73 19.09 -13.38
C LEU A 165 -11.12 19.28 -11.99
N GLU A 166 -10.30 20.31 -11.81
CA GLU A 166 -9.69 20.65 -10.52
C GLU A 166 -10.74 20.86 -9.43
N SER A 167 -11.80 21.64 -9.70
CA SER A 167 -12.87 21.86 -8.72
C SER A 167 -13.58 20.56 -8.35
N THR A 168 -13.74 19.65 -9.31
CA THR A 168 -14.39 18.35 -9.11
C THR A 168 -13.51 17.43 -8.24
N LEU A 169 -12.20 17.42 -8.50
CA LEU A 169 -11.21 16.67 -7.72
C LEU A 169 -11.09 17.20 -6.28
N GLN A 170 -11.05 18.53 -6.09
CA GLN A 170 -11.03 19.14 -4.75
C GLN A 170 -12.28 18.76 -3.94
N LYS A 171 -13.46 18.70 -4.58
CA LYS A 171 -14.68 18.22 -3.92
C LYS A 171 -14.58 16.72 -3.57
N PHE A 172 -13.97 15.91 -4.44
CA PHE A 172 -13.77 14.50 -4.15
C PHE A 172 -12.84 14.27 -2.97
N VAL A 173 -11.75 15.03 -2.84
CA VAL A 173 -10.86 14.99 -1.66
C VAL A 173 -11.65 15.28 -0.37
N ARG A 174 -12.52 16.31 -0.38
CA ARG A 174 -13.39 16.60 0.77
C ARG A 174 -14.38 15.47 1.03
N PHE A 175 -14.95 14.88 -0.02
CA PHE A 175 -15.88 13.77 0.08
C PHE A 175 -15.24 12.53 0.71
N VAL A 176 -14.02 12.17 0.30
CA VAL A 176 -13.22 11.09 0.90
C VAL A 176 -13.08 11.32 2.42
N ASN A 177 -12.74 12.53 2.85
CA ASN A 177 -12.59 12.85 4.27
C ASN A 177 -13.92 12.73 5.04
N VAL A 178 -15.04 13.15 4.45
CA VAL A 178 -16.37 13.03 5.09
C VAL A 178 -16.76 11.57 5.25
N VAL A 179 -16.58 10.75 4.20
CA VAL A 179 -16.88 9.31 4.28
C VAL A 179 -16.00 8.62 5.32
N ALA A 180 -14.70 8.95 5.38
CA ALA A 180 -13.80 8.42 6.41
C ALA A 180 -14.26 8.75 7.84
N VAL A 181 -14.89 9.91 8.07
CA VAL A 181 -15.48 10.26 9.37
C VAL A 181 -16.75 9.42 9.65
N LEU A 182 -17.58 9.17 8.64
CA LEU A 182 -18.82 8.39 8.78
C LEU A 182 -18.58 6.91 9.09
N GLU A 183 -17.57 6.32 8.47
CA GLU A 183 -17.16 4.92 8.71
C GLU A 183 -16.51 4.72 10.08
N GLY A 184 -16.07 5.79 10.73
CA GLY A 184 -15.31 5.72 11.98
C GLY A 184 -13.86 5.25 11.78
N PRO A 185 -13.11 5.00 12.87
CA PRO A 185 -11.75 4.51 12.76
C PRO A 185 -11.75 3.16 12.02
N LYS A 186 -10.90 3.04 10.99
CA LYS A 186 -10.69 1.77 10.28
C LYS A 186 -10.49 0.66 11.30
N LYS A 187 -11.21 -0.45 11.14
CA LYS A 187 -11.01 -1.65 11.96
C LYS A 187 -9.51 -1.99 11.94
N PRO A 188 -8.87 -2.24 13.09
CA PRO A 188 -7.48 -2.68 13.10
C PRO A 188 -7.34 -3.90 12.17
N ALA A 189 -6.25 -3.96 11.41
CA ALA A 189 -5.90 -5.20 10.73
C ALA A 189 -5.84 -6.33 11.77
N ASP A 190 -6.17 -7.55 11.35
CA ASP A 190 -6.04 -8.70 12.23
C ASP A 190 -4.59 -8.78 12.75
N PRO A 191 -4.38 -9.16 14.02
CA PRO A 191 -3.04 -9.19 14.58
C PRO A 191 -2.10 -10.09 13.76
N GLU A 192 -0.85 -9.65 13.55
CA GLU A 192 0.15 -10.49 12.91
C GLU A 192 0.64 -11.57 13.88
N ASP A 193 0.82 -12.79 13.39
CA ASP A 193 1.50 -13.85 14.14
C ASP A 193 3.01 -13.61 14.13
N LEU A 194 3.50 -12.78 15.05
CA LEU A 194 4.93 -12.53 15.22
C LEU A 194 5.68 -13.72 15.85
N HIS A 195 4.96 -14.72 16.34
CA HIS A 195 5.52 -15.89 17.01
C HIS A 195 5.69 -17.09 16.07
N ALA A 196 5.35 -16.94 14.78
CA ALA A 196 5.47 -17.97 13.77
C ALA A 196 4.80 -19.31 14.18
N THR A 197 3.63 -19.21 14.82
CA THR A 197 2.86 -20.38 15.29
C THR A 197 2.13 -21.12 14.16
N GLY A 198 1.90 -20.43 13.04
CA GLY A 198 1.39 -21.02 11.81
C GLY A 198 2.37 -21.99 11.13
N LYS A 199 1.91 -22.63 10.06
CA LYS A 199 2.73 -23.46 9.18
C LYS A 199 2.58 -23.00 7.73
N ILE A 200 3.69 -23.00 7.00
CA ILE A 200 3.78 -22.76 5.56
C ILE A 200 4.55 -23.92 4.92
N ASP A 201 4.57 -23.97 3.59
CA ASP A 201 5.19 -25.08 2.83
C ASP A 201 6.70 -25.26 3.12
N THR A 202 7.38 -24.21 3.58
CA THR A 202 8.81 -24.22 3.90
C THR A 202 9.10 -24.32 5.40
N THR A 203 8.10 -24.54 6.25
CA THR A 203 8.30 -24.70 7.70
C THR A 203 9.14 -25.94 8.00
N ILE A 204 10.21 -25.77 8.79
CA ILE A 204 11.08 -26.87 9.24
C ILE A 204 10.59 -27.39 10.58
N ASP A 205 9.94 -28.55 10.57
CA ASP A 205 9.44 -29.22 11.76
C ASP A 205 10.53 -29.99 12.52
N GLY A 206 10.33 -30.19 13.83
CA GLY A 206 11.21 -31.06 14.65
C GLY A 206 12.45 -30.37 15.24
N VAL A 207 12.55 -29.05 15.13
CA VAL A 207 13.58 -28.23 15.76
C VAL A 207 12.94 -27.06 16.52
N ASP A 208 13.44 -26.77 17.72
CA ASP A 208 13.03 -25.58 18.47
C ASP A 208 13.58 -24.34 17.79
N MET A 209 12.70 -23.44 17.34
CA MET A 209 13.04 -22.17 16.69
C MET A 209 14.05 -21.32 17.47
N ALA A 210 14.10 -21.43 18.79
CA ALA A 210 15.01 -20.65 19.63
C ALA A 210 16.33 -21.37 19.97
N ALA A 211 16.61 -22.53 19.36
CA ALA A 211 17.86 -23.27 19.59
C ALA A 211 19.09 -22.47 19.10
N GLU A 212 20.16 -22.41 19.90
CA GLU A 212 21.39 -21.70 19.53
C GLU A 212 22.07 -22.30 18.27
N ASP A 213 21.90 -23.60 18.06
CA ASP A 213 22.38 -24.41 16.94
C ASP A 213 21.24 -24.76 15.96
N TRP A 214 20.25 -23.87 15.83
CA TRP A 214 19.09 -24.09 14.97
C TRP A 214 19.51 -24.36 13.53
N VAL A 215 20.47 -23.61 12.99
CA VAL A 215 20.92 -23.75 11.59
C VAL A 215 21.44 -25.15 11.32
N GLU A 216 22.29 -25.68 12.20
CA GLU A 216 22.88 -27.00 12.09
C GLU A 216 21.82 -28.10 12.18
N LYS A 217 20.90 -28.00 13.15
CA LYS A 217 19.80 -28.96 13.33
C LYS A 217 18.81 -28.93 12.17
N ALA A 218 18.40 -27.73 11.75
CA ALA A 218 17.48 -27.54 10.63
C ALA A 218 18.10 -28.06 9.33
N ALA A 219 19.39 -27.81 9.10
CA ALA A 219 20.13 -28.32 7.96
C ALA A 219 20.15 -29.86 7.92
N GLU A 220 20.38 -30.52 9.06
CA GLU A 220 20.31 -31.99 9.15
C GLU A 220 18.90 -32.52 8.82
N ILE A 221 17.86 -31.91 9.39
CA ILE A 221 16.45 -32.31 9.19
C ILE A 221 16.04 -32.25 7.72
N VAL A 222 16.41 -31.18 7.02
CA VAL A 222 16.01 -30.98 5.61
C VAL A 222 17.00 -31.55 4.61
N GLY A 223 18.12 -32.12 5.08
CA GLY A 223 19.21 -32.60 4.22
C GLY A 223 19.83 -31.47 3.39
N ALA A 224 20.04 -30.31 4.00
CA ALA A 224 20.60 -29.14 3.32
C ALA A 224 22.02 -29.44 2.79
N VAL A 225 22.33 -28.88 1.62
CA VAL A 225 23.66 -28.98 1.01
C VAL A 225 24.55 -27.83 1.45
N GLU A 226 25.85 -28.09 1.56
CA GLU A 226 26.86 -27.08 1.91
C GLU A 226 28.13 -27.22 1.05
N GLY A 227 29.06 -26.28 1.22
CA GLY A 227 30.38 -26.32 0.59
C GLY A 227 30.35 -26.17 -0.92
N LYS A 228 30.99 -27.12 -1.61
CA LYS A 228 31.24 -27.10 -3.06
C LYS A 228 30.10 -27.65 -3.91
N THR A 229 28.96 -27.99 -3.31
CA THR A 229 27.79 -28.49 -4.04
C THR A 229 27.16 -27.37 -4.85
N TYR A 230 26.86 -27.62 -6.12
CA TYR A 230 26.23 -26.62 -7.01
C TYR A 230 24.72 -26.52 -6.78
N VAL A 231 24.24 -25.28 -6.68
CA VAL A 231 22.84 -24.91 -6.64
C VAL A 231 22.51 -24.14 -7.92
N LYS A 232 21.39 -24.48 -8.56
CA LYS A 232 20.85 -23.74 -9.70
C LYS A 232 19.89 -22.67 -9.18
N LEU A 233 20.16 -21.42 -9.54
CA LEU A 233 19.28 -20.27 -9.34
C LEU A 233 18.54 -19.96 -10.65
N ASP A 234 17.63 -18.99 -10.66
CA ASP A 234 16.85 -18.59 -11.85
C ASP A 234 17.76 -18.41 -13.10
N ARG A 235 18.76 -17.52 -12.97
CA ARG A 235 19.76 -17.25 -14.02
C ARG A 235 21.20 -17.41 -13.51
N GLY A 236 21.46 -18.39 -12.67
CA GLY A 236 22.80 -18.64 -12.11
C GLY A 236 23.04 -20.09 -11.73
N ILE A 237 24.32 -20.48 -11.68
CA ILE A 237 24.77 -21.74 -11.10
C ILE A 237 26.02 -21.44 -10.26
N LEU A 238 25.93 -21.71 -8.95
CA LEU A 238 26.96 -21.37 -7.97
C LEU A 238 27.10 -22.53 -7.00
N THR A 239 28.29 -22.75 -6.45
CA THR A 239 28.40 -23.58 -5.25
C THR A 239 27.80 -22.86 -4.04
N VAL A 240 27.44 -23.59 -2.98
CA VAL A 240 26.98 -22.97 -1.73
C VAL A 240 28.02 -22.00 -1.18
N ASP A 241 29.32 -22.36 -1.21
CA ASP A 241 30.41 -21.45 -0.84
C ASP A 241 30.42 -20.16 -1.66
N GLN A 242 30.24 -20.25 -2.98
CA GLN A 242 30.19 -19.06 -3.85
C GLN A 242 28.99 -18.18 -3.55
N LEU A 243 27.84 -18.77 -3.23
CA LEU A 243 26.65 -18.04 -2.81
C LEU A 243 26.88 -17.31 -1.48
N ASN A 244 27.53 -17.97 -0.51
CA ASN A 244 27.91 -17.36 0.76
C ASN A 244 28.86 -16.17 0.54
N TYR A 245 29.90 -16.32 -0.29
CA TYR A 245 30.81 -15.21 -0.61
C TYR A 245 30.09 -14.07 -1.32
N PHE A 246 29.17 -14.38 -2.23
CA PHE A 246 28.37 -13.37 -2.92
C PHE A 246 27.52 -12.55 -1.95
N LEU A 247 26.74 -13.19 -1.07
CA LEU A 247 25.89 -12.52 -0.09
C LEU A 247 26.70 -11.76 0.97
N ALA A 248 27.86 -12.29 1.37
CA ALA A 248 28.80 -11.64 2.28
C ALA A 248 29.49 -10.40 1.65
N SER A 249 29.60 -10.33 0.31
CA SER A 249 30.21 -9.20 -0.39
C SER A 249 29.27 -8.00 -0.58
N MET A 250 28.00 -8.15 -0.25
CA MET A 250 27.01 -7.08 -0.39
C MET A 250 27.39 -5.92 0.53
N PRO A 251 27.33 -4.66 0.06
CA PRO A 251 27.75 -3.48 0.82
C PRO A 251 26.74 -3.08 1.91
N MET A 252 25.88 -4.01 2.32
CA MET A 252 24.75 -3.82 3.23
C MET A 252 24.57 -5.08 4.07
N GLU A 253 24.08 -4.91 5.29
CA GLU A 253 23.63 -6.03 6.12
C GLU A 253 22.28 -6.50 5.60
N LEU A 254 22.14 -7.81 5.38
CA LEU A 254 20.95 -8.46 4.85
C LEU A 254 20.34 -9.32 5.96
N THR A 255 19.03 -9.34 6.03
CA THR A 255 18.25 -10.21 6.91
C THR A 255 17.02 -10.69 6.15
N TYR A 256 16.75 -11.99 6.19
CA TYR A 256 15.59 -12.61 5.57
C TYR A 256 14.67 -13.23 6.62
N ALA A 257 13.40 -12.87 6.57
CA ALA A 257 12.33 -13.54 7.29
C ALA A 257 11.24 -14.02 6.32
N ASP A 258 10.72 -15.21 6.53
CA ASP A 258 9.73 -15.82 5.64
C ASP A 258 8.30 -15.26 5.85
N SER A 259 7.34 -15.76 5.07
CA SER A 259 5.94 -15.36 5.19
C SER A 259 5.26 -15.81 6.49
N ASN A 260 5.89 -16.68 7.28
CA ASN A 260 5.43 -17.08 8.61
C ASN A 260 6.11 -16.26 9.73
N ASN A 261 6.84 -15.18 9.37
CA ASN A 261 7.54 -14.32 10.32
C ASN A 261 8.65 -15.05 11.11
N GLN A 262 9.29 -16.06 10.51
CA GLN A 262 10.50 -16.70 11.05
C GLN A 262 11.76 -16.08 10.45
N PHE A 263 12.75 -15.73 11.28
CA PHE A 263 14.04 -15.19 10.85
C PHE A 263 14.96 -16.34 10.43
N LEU A 264 15.34 -16.42 9.14
CA LEU A 264 16.00 -17.60 8.58
C LEU A 264 17.43 -17.37 8.08
N TYR A 265 17.82 -16.12 7.81
CA TYR A 265 19.16 -15.85 7.28
C TYR A 265 19.59 -14.41 7.52
N TYR A 266 20.87 -14.21 7.83
CA TYR A 266 21.56 -12.92 7.68
C TYR A 266 22.96 -13.14 7.12
N ASN A 267 23.52 -12.14 6.44
CA ASN A 267 24.91 -12.21 5.99
C ASN A 267 25.87 -11.91 7.15
N HIS A 268 26.28 -12.94 7.87
CA HIS A 268 27.21 -12.84 9.00
C HIS A 268 28.63 -12.48 8.52
N THR A 269 28.92 -11.18 8.47
CA THR A 269 30.19 -10.63 7.97
C THR A 269 31.04 -9.95 9.03
N LEU A 270 30.43 -9.55 10.15
CA LEU A 270 31.05 -8.82 11.26
C LEU A 270 30.58 -9.38 12.61
N PRO A 271 31.37 -9.19 13.68
CA PRO A 271 30.90 -9.40 15.05
C PRO A 271 29.67 -8.56 15.38
N ALA A 272 28.83 -9.04 16.29
CA ALA A 272 27.52 -8.46 16.61
C ALA A 272 27.58 -6.99 17.06
N GLU A 273 28.68 -6.58 17.69
CA GLU A 273 28.95 -5.24 18.19
C GLU A 273 29.39 -4.24 17.10
N GLU A 274 29.85 -4.73 15.94
CA GLU A 274 30.29 -3.92 14.81
C GLU A 274 29.20 -3.73 13.75
N MET A 275 28.15 -4.57 13.79
CA MET A 275 27.02 -4.48 12.88
C MET A 275 26.16 -3.23 13.14
N LEU A 276 25.60 -2.65 12.06
CA LEU A 276 24.64 -1.56 12.09
C LEU A 276 23.36 -1.99 12.82
N ALA A 277 22.90 -3.21 12.60
CA ALA A 277 21.96 -3.89 13.47
C ALA A 277 22.56 -5.18 14.03
N SER A 278 22.71 -5.21 15.35
CA SER A 278 23.32 -6.34 16.04
C SER A 278 22.56 -7.64 15.74
N ARG A 279 23.29 -8.65 15.24
CA ARG A 279 22.81 -10.01 15.02
C ARG A 279 23.80 -11.01 15.63
N THR A 280 23.29 -12.07 16.22
CA THR A 280 24.10 -13.19 16.74
C THR A 280 23.69 -14.49 16.03
N PRO A 281 24.60 -15.47 15.85
CA PRO A 281 24.29 -16.71 15.14
C PRO A 281 23.05 -17.43 15.69
N GLY A 282 22.91 -17.51 17.01
CA GLY A 282 21.76 -18.16 17.67
C GLY A 282 20.42 -17.42 17.53
N GLN A 283 20.38 -16.28 16.84
CA GLN A 283 19.11 -15.66 16.49
C GLN A 283 18.45 -16.31 15.27
N VAL A 284 19.23 -16.89 14.36
CA VAL A 284 18.66 -17.56 13.18
C VAL A 284 17.79 -18.74 13.64
N GLY A 285 16.59 -18.83 13.09
CA GLY A 285 15.54 -19.75 13.51
C GLY A 285 14.45 -19.08 14.34
N ASN A 286 14.74 -17.98 15.04
CA ASN A 286 13.75 -17.37 15.94
C ASN A 286 12.54 -16.79 15.20
N PRO A 287 11.35 -16.81 15.82
CA PRO A 287 10.25 -15.97 15.37
C PRO A 287 10.61 -14.48 15.56
N LEU A 288 10.08 -13.61 14.71
CA LEU A 288 10.39 -12.18 14.76
C LEU A 288 10.09 -11.54 16.13
N ALA A 289 9.12 -12.04 16.88
CA ALA A 289 8.85 -11.60 18.25
C ALA A 289 10.06 -11.75 19.19
N ASN A 290 10.85 -12.82 19.05
CA ASN A 290 12.03 -13.07 19.87
C ASN A 290 13.24 -12.22 19.45
N CYS A 291 13.23 -11.73 18.21
CA CYS A 291 14.28 -10.88 17.66
C CYS A 291 14.15 -9.40 18.08
N HIS A 292 13.04 -9.02 18.72
CA HIS A 292 12.72 -7.63 19.04
C HIS A 292 12.32 -7.44 20.49
N PRO A 293 12.64 -6.28 21.11
CA PRO A 293 12.19 -6.00 22.46
C PRO A 293 10.66 -5.80 22.49
N PRO A 294 9.97 -6.15 23.60
CA PRO A 294 8.50 -6.09 23.68
C PRO A 294 7.88 -4.74 23.29
N LYS A 295 8.57 -3.63 23.59
CA LYS A 295 8.12 -2.27 23.26
C LYS A 295 8.05 -1.98 21.76
N SER A 296 8.77 -2.74 20.92
CA SER A 296 8.85 -2.53 19.48
C SER A 296 7.89 -3.42 18.69
N LEU A 297 7.27 -4.43 19.32
CA LEU A 297 6.46 -5.44 18.63
C LEU A 297 5.29 -4.85 17.83
N LYS A 298 4.62 -3.80 18.35
CA LYS A 298 3.56 -3.11 17.60
C LYS A 298 4.07 -2.43 16.33
N ASN A 299 5.30 -1.91 16.34
CA ASN A 299 5.89 -1.32 15.15
C ASN A 299 6.30 -2.41 14.15
N VAL A 300 6.83 -3.54 14.64
CA VAL A 300 7.17 -4.70 13.80
C VAL A 300 5.92 -5.25 13.11
N GLU A 301 4.84 -5.46 13.87
CA GLU A 301 3.53 -5.84 13.34
C GLU A 301 3.03 -4.86 12.29
N TRP A 302 3.09 -3.55 12.56
CA TRP A 302 2.69 -2.54 11.59
C TRP A 302 3.51 -2.62 10.29
N VAL A 303 4.83 -2.76 10.37
CA VAL A 303 5.71 -2.89 9.18
C VAL A 303 5.30 -4.11 8.36
N ILE A 304 5.17 -5.28 9.02
CA ILE A 304 4.78 -6.53 8.34
C ILE A 304 3.42 -6.38 7.68
N GLN A 305 2.44 -5.79 8.38
CA GLN A 305 1.11 -5.55 7.81
C GLN A 305 1.19 -4.69 6.56
N GLN A 306 1.94 -3.58 6.57
CA GLN A 306 2.05 -2.72 5.39
C GLN A 306 2.66 -3.44 4.17
N LEU A 307 3.61 -4.34 4.42
CA LEU A 307 4.30 -5.10 3.37
C LEU A 307 3.46 -6.28 2.87
N ARG A 308 2.95 -7.10 3.79
CA ARG A 308 2.14 -8.30 3.52
C ARG A 308 0.84 -7.96 2.80
N SER A 309 0.22 -6.86 3.19
CA SER A 309 -1.04 -6.42 2.58
C SER A 309 -0.83 -5.74 1.22
N GLY A 310 0.42 -5.45 0.83
CA GLY A 310 0.74 -4.68 -0.37
C GLY A 310 0.39 -3.19 -0.26
N ALA A 311 0.25 -2.64 0.95
CA ALA A 311 0.05 -1.21 1.16
C ALA A 311 1.24 -0.40 0.62
N THR A 312 2.44 -0.93 0.81
CA THR A 312 3.72 -0.46 0.29
C THR A 312 4.62 -1.64 -0.03
N ASP A 313 5.48 -1.51 -1.04
CA ASP A 313 6.50 -2.51 -1.34
C ASP A 313 7.70 -2.40 -0.38
N ALA A 314 7.90 -1.24 0.25
CA ALA A 314 9.01 -1.00 1.15
C ALA A 314 8.66 -0.05 2.30
N VAL A 315 9.24 -0.31 3.47
CA VAL A 315 9.27 0.61 4.61
C VAL A 315 10.71 1.00 4.88
N ARG A 316 10.98 2.30 5.07
CA ARG A 316 12.32 2.81 5.37
C ARG A 316 12.32 3.52 6.72
N VAL A 317 13.24 3.15 7.59
CA VAL A 317 13.39 3.71 8.93
C VAL A 317 14.81 4.21 9.12
N HIS A 318 14.97 5.52 9.30
CA HIS A 318 16.25 6.09 9.71
C HIS A 318 16.49 5.80 11.19
N VAL A 319 17.68 5.27 11.53
CA VAL A 319 18.06 4.90 12.89
C VAL A 319 19.19 5.82 13.36
N PRO A 320 18.88 6.88 14.14
CA PRO A 320 19.83 7.93 14.50
C PRO A 320 20.70 7.56 15.72
N THR A 321 21.19 6.33 15.81
CA THR A 321 21.96 5.84 16.97
C THR A 321 23.45 5.72 16.73
N HIS A 322 23.91 5.90 15.48
CA HIS A 322 25.29 5.63 15.07
C HIS A 322 26.15 6.90 14.95
N GLY A 323 25.72 7.99 15.58
CA GLY A 323 26.40 9.28 15.58
C GLY A 323 26.11 10.14 14.34
N PRO A 324 26.66 11.37 14.28
CA PRO A 324 26.38 12.33 13.21
C PRO A 324 27.04 11.99 11.87
N ASP A 325 28.06 11.13 11.90
CA ASP A 325 28.86 10.75 10.73
C ASP A 325 28.31 9.55 9.98
N LYS A 326 27.13 9.04 10.35
CA LYS A 326 26.45 7.94 9.67
C LYS A 326 24.99 8.30 9.43
N TYR A 327 24.44 7.84 8.31
CA TYR A 327 23.02 7.93 8.01
C TYR A 327 22.48 6.52 7.76
N VAL A 328 22.22 5.80 8.85
CA VAL A 328 21.83 4.39 8.82
C VAL A 328 20.34 4.27 8.58
N VAL A 329 19.97 3.53 7.54
CA VAL A 329 18.58 3.28 7.18
C VAL A 329 18.33 1.78 7.13
N HIS A 330 17.33 1.33 7.89
CA HIS A 330 16.76 0.01 7.75
C HIS A 330 15.71 0.04 6.64
N ASN A 331 15.87 -0.80 5.63
CA ASN A 331 14.93 -0.93 4.53
C ASN A 331 14.29 -2.30 4.60
N TYR A 332 12.99 -2.34 4.88
CA TYR A 332 12.20 -3.57 4.87
C TYR A 332 11.49 -3.67 3.53
N GLN A 333 11.86 -4.65 2.72
CA GLN A 333 11.33 -4.85 1.37
C GLN A 333 10.44 -6.10 1.35
N ALA A 334 9.20 -5.94 0.87
CA ALA A 334 8.30 -7.07 0.63
C ALA A 334 8.86 -7.96 -0.48
N MET A 335 8.92 -9.26 -0.25
CA MET A 335 9.29 -10.26 -1.23
C MET A 335 8.03 -10.94 -1.77
N HIS A 336 8.01 -11.21 -3.07
CA HIS A 336 6.88 -11.87 -3.73
C HIS A 336 7.35 -13.03 -4.62
N ASP A 337 6.55 -14.08 -4.72
CA ASP A 337 6.77 -15.19 -5.67
C ASP A 337 6.41 -14.79 -7.12
N GLU A 338 6.58 -15.71 -8.07
CA GLU A 338 6.19 -15.51 -9.47
C GLU A 338 4.68 -15.22 -9.64
N ALA A 339 3.89 -15.70 -8.68
CA ALA A 339 2.46 -15.44 -8.57
C ALA A 339 2.14 -14.17 -7.74
N GLY A 340 3.13 -13.32 -7.48
CA GLY A 340 2.93 -12.06 -6.77
C GLY A 340 2.39 -12.21 -5.34
N ASN A 341 2.40 -13.41 -4.76
CA ASN A 341 2.02 -13.62 -3.36
C ASN A 341 3.16 -13.16 -2.46
N TYR A 342 2.83 -12.54 -1.33
CA TYR A 342 3.83 -12.18 -0.34
C TYR A 342 4.49 -13.44 0.24
N VAL A 343 5.83 -13.50 0.16
CA VAL A 343 6.62 -14.64 0.64
C VAL A 343 7.59 -14.31 1.76
N GLY A 344 7.65 -13.06 2.21
CA GLY A 344 8.51 -12.66 3.33
C GLY A 344 9.06 -11.25 3.20
N ILE A 345 10.06 -10.96 4.03
CA ILE A 345 10.75 -9.67 4.09
C ILE A 345 12.24 -9.87 3.85
N ASN A 346 12.79 -9.06 2.96
CA ASN A 346 14.20 -8.78 2.89
C ASN A 346 14.46 -7.45 3.61
N GLU A 347 15.08 -7.51 4.79
CA GLU A 347 15.64 -6.34 5.44
C GLU A 347 17.05 -6.11 4.93
N TYR A 348 17.34 -4.90 4.44
CA TYR A 348 18.69 -4.47 4.15
C TYR A 348 19.04 -3.15 4.81
N ILE A 349 20.20 -3.11 5.46
CA ILE A 349 20.64 -2.00 6.30
C ILE A 349 21.95 -1.44 5.74
N LEU A 350 21.96 -0.14 5.55
CA LEU A 350 23.06 0.56 4.91
C LEU A 350 23.25 1.93 5.55
N ASP A 351 24.52 2.31 5.75
CA ASP A 351 24.89 3.71 5.92
C ASP A 351 24.90 4.39 4.55
N PHE A 352 23.96 5.30 4.32
CA PHE A 352 23.83 6.02 3.06
C PHE A 352 24.88 7.11 2.88
N LYS A 353 25.51 7.57 3.97
CA LYS A 353 26.39 8.74 3.93
C LYS A 353 27.56 8.58 2.93
N PRO A 354 28.29 7.45 2.86
CA PRO A 354 29.37 7.27 1.90
C PRO A 354 28.92 7.38 0.43
N ILE A 355 27.71 6.89 0.11
CA ILE A 355 27.14 6.98 -1.25
C ILE A 355 26.81 8.42 -1.60
N ILE A 356 26.18 9.14 -0.66
CA ILE A 356 25.84 10.55 -0.82
C ILE A 356 27.12 11.38 -0.99
N ASP A 357 28.11 11.19 -0.12
CA ASP A 357 29.38 11.91 -0.17
C ASP A 357 30.12 11.65 -1.50
N TRP A 358 30.12 10.40 -1.96
CA TRP A 358 30.68 10.06 -3.27
C TRP A 358 29.94 10.77 -4.41
N TYR A 359 28.60 10.74 -4.42
CA TYR A 359 27.77 11.40 -5.44
C TYR A 359 28.00 12.91 -5.48
N LEU A 360 27.99 13.58 -4.33
CA LEU A 360 28.23 15.02 -4.23
C LEU A 360 29.63 15.38 -4.71
N LYS A 361 30.64 14.56 -4.38
CA LYS A 361 32.00 14.73 -4.88
C LYS A 361 32.08 14.57 -6.40
N GLN A 362 31.38 13.60 -7.00
CA GLN A 362 31.39 13.40 -8.46
C GLN A 362 30.67 14.51 -9.22
N THR A 363 29.60 15.05 -8.65
CA THR A 363 28.73 16.02 -9.32
C THR A 363 29.07 17.47 -9.02
N GLY A 364 29.86 17.73 -7.97
CA GLY A 364 30.09 19.07 -7.45
C GLY A 364 28.86 19.71 -6.80
N GLN A 365 27.76 18.97 -6.69
CA GLN A 365 26.55 19.42 -6.03
C GLN A 365 26.78 19.53 -4.52
N LYS A 366 25.91 20.30 -3.86
CA LYS A 366 25.89 20.46 -2.41
C LYS A 366 24.48 20.24 -1.91
N LEU A 367 24.36 19.56 -0.78
CA LEU A 367 23.11 19.55 -0.04
C LEU A 367 22.89 20.96 0.52
N VAL A 368 21.76 21.56 0.21
CA VAL A 368 21.32 22.82 0.81
C VAL A 368 20.33 22.47 1.91
N GLY A 369 20.58 22.94 3.14
CA GLY A 369 19.57 22.91 4.21
C GLY A 369 18.43 23.86 3.87
N ASP A 370 17.24 23.61 4.41
CA ASP A 370 15.96 24.16 3.92
C ASP A 370 15.98 25.61 3.43
N VAL A 371 15.46 25.78 2.21
CA VAL A 371 14.77 27.00 1.79
C VAL A 371 13.39 26.92 2.45
N ASP A 372 13.17 27.80 3.42
CA ASP A 372 11.94 28.02 4.18
C ASP A 372 10.65 27.61 3.45
N ALA A 373 10.13 26.42 3.78
CA ALA A 373 8.80 25.98 3.36
C ALA A 373 7.70 26.41 4.35
N VAL A 374 7.99 27.34 5.29
CA VAL A 374 7.00 27.84 6.24
C VAL A 374 7.21 29.33 6.56
N SER A 375 7.10 30.20 5.55
CA SER A 375 6.61 31.56 5.80
C SER A 375 5.10 31.50 6.11
N GLY A 376 4.80 31.06 7.32
CA GLY A 376 3.47 30.89 7.88
C GLY A 376 3.54 30.56 9.37
N ALA A 377 4.48 31.20 10.08
CA ALA A 377 4.66 31.07 11.52
C ALA A 377 3.39 31.47 12.28
N SER A 378 2.94 30.61 13.19
CA SER A 378 2.61 31.05 14.54
C SER A 378 3.58 30.34 15.48
N ALA A 379 4.45 31.13 16.08
CA ALA A 379 5.48 30.70 17.00
C ALA A 379 4.87 30.23 18.33
N ASN A 380 5.63 29.36 19.01
CA ASN A 380 5.61 29.01 20.43
C ASN A 380 4.30 28.47 21.02
N ASP A 381 4.33 27.22 21.48
CA ASP A 381 4.56 27.02 22.92
C ASP A 381 5.13 25.63 23.21
N ASN A 382 6.12 25.60 24.12
CA ASN A 382 6.60 24.42 24.81
C ASN A 382 5.41 23.71 25.49
N HIS A 383 5.28 22.41 25.31
CA HIS A 383 4.72 21.57 26.36
C HIS A 383 5.39 20.21 26.39
N ASP A 384 6.18 20.01 27.45
CA ASP A 384 6.56 18.72 27.99
C ASP A 384 5.32 17.83 28.15
N VAL A 385 5.38 16.61 27.64
CA VAL A 385 4.37 15.58 27.87
C VAL A 385 4.73 14.86 29.16
N ASP A 386 4.34 15.44 30.29
CA ASP A 386 4.36 14.77 31.58
C ASP A 386 3.15 13.82 31.69
N GLY A 387 3.44 12.54 31.88
CA GLY A 387 2.43 11.56 32.26
C GLY A 387 2.24 11.57 33.77
N VAL A 388 1.00 11.78 34.23
CA VAL A 388 0.54 11.21 35.51
C VAL A 388 -0.97 10.94 35.47
N SER A 389 -1.34 9.77 35.99
CA SER A 389 -2.68 9.34 36.35
C SER A 389 -3.15 10.03 37.64
N GLY A 390 -4.47 10.22 37.78
CA GLY A 390 -5.07 10.68 39.02
C GLY A 390 -6.59 10.75 38.96
N ALA A 391 -7.25 9.70 39.44
CA ALA A 391 -8.68 9.68 39.68
C ALA A 391 -9.02 10.55 40.91
N THR A 392 -10.08 11.37 40.83
CA THR A 392 -10.99 11.57 41.97
C THR A 392 -12.35 12.09 41.50
N ALA A 393 -13.39 11.52 42.11
CA ALA A 393 -14.79 11.85 41.95
C ALA A 393 -15.15 13.20 42.60
N ASN A 394 -16.17 13.90 42.06
CA ASN A 394 -17.32 14.31 42.87
C ASN A 394 -18.51 14.83 42.03
N ASP A 395 -19.63 14.16 42.26
CA ASP A 395 -21.02 14.59 42.46
C ASP A 395 -21.58 15.96 42.03
N GLY A 396 -22.85 15.90 41.62
CA GLY A 396 -23.81 17.01 41.48
C GLY A 396 -24.23 17.22 40.02
N GLY A 397 -25.29 16.63 39.47
CA GLY A 397 -26.62 16.43 40.03
C GLY A 397 -27.53 17.57 39.57
N TYR A 398 -28.32 17.37 38.51
CA TYR A 398 -29.67 17.95 38.39
C TYR A 398 -30.54 17.14 37.41
N LYS A 399 -31.82 17.09 37.78
CA LYS A 399 -32.90 16.19 37.38
C LYS A 399 -33.48 16.42 35.98
N ASN A 400 -33.97 15.32 35.40
CA ASN A 400 -35.22 15.11 34.64
C ASN A 400 -35.94 16.33 34.05
N VAL A 401 -36.33 16.24 32.77
CA VAL A 401 -37.74 16.07 32.35
C VAL A 401 -37.80 15.32 31.01
N ASP A 402 -38.42 14.13 31.01
CA ASP A 402 -39.03 13.48 29.84
C ASP A 402 -40.25 14.26 29.36
N THR A 403 -40.50 14.34 28.05
CA THR A 403 -41.80 13.96 27.44
C THR A 403 -41.84 14.17 25.90
N VAL A 404 -41.90 13.03 25.20
CA VAL A 404 -42.80 12.63 24.10
C VAL A 404 -43.14 13.54 22.89
N SER A 405 -42.79 12.97 21.72
CA SER A 405 -43.61 12.66 20.53
C SER A 405 -44.43 13.73 19.80
N SER A 406 -44.23 13.82 18.48
CA SER A 406 -45.34 13.76 17.53
C SER A 406 -44.88 13.42 16.11
N THR A 407 -45.32 12.27 15.61
CA THR A 407 -45.37 11.89 14.19
C THR A 407 -46.69 12.38 13.58
N SER A 408 -46.60 12.91 12.36
CA SER A 408 -47.50 12.79 11.20
C SER A 408 -49.04 12.81 11.35
N VAL A 409 -49.73 13.61 10.51
CA VAL A 409 -50.64 13.16 9.41
C VAL A 409 -51.41 14.34 8.77
N ASN A 410 -51.40 14.34 7.43
CA ASN A 410 -52.33 14.89 6.41
C ASN A 410 -53.38 15.96 6.77
N HIS A 411 -53.49 16.96 5.89
CA HIS A 411 -54.75 17.23 5.20
C HIS A 411 -54.57 17.82 3.79
N GLN A 412 -55.33 17.25 2.85
CA GLN A 412 -55.59 17.76 1.50
C GLN A 412 -56.28 19.14 1.54
N LYS A 413 -55.83 20.09 0.73
CA LYS A 413 -56.53 20.61 -0.45
C LYS A 413 -55.65 21.56 -1.24
#